data_AF-A0A7X3PJ22-F1
#
_entry.id   AF-A0A7X3PJ22-F1
#
_cell.length_a   1.000
_cell.length_b   1.000
_cell.length_c   1.000
_cell.angle_alpha   90.00
_cell.angle_beta   90.00
_cell.angle_gamma   90.00
#
_symmetry.space_group_name_H-M   'P 1'
#
loop_
_entity.id
_entity.type
_entity.pdbx_description
1 polymer ?
#
loop_
_entity_poly.entity_id
_entity_poly.type
_entity_poly.pdbx_seq_one_letter_code
_entity_poly.pdbx_strand_id
1 'polypeptide(L)' 'MREALELAARGLNTTDPNPRVGCVLVKDGERVGGGWHRRAGEDHAEIRAL' A
#
# COMPACT_ATOMS: atom_id res chain seq x y z
N MET A 1 -0.73 10.36 5.63
CA MET A 1 0.50 9.96 4.91
C MET A 1 1.37 8.97 5.69
N ARG A 2 1.71 9.21 6.97
CA ARG A 2 2.53 8.29 7.80
C ARG A 2 2.09 6.81 7.69
N GLU A 3 0.81 6.55 7.84
CA GLU A 3 0.25 5.20 7.77
C GLU A 3 0.46 4.52 6.40
N ALA A 4 0.36 5.28 5.30
CA ALA A 4 0.64 4.75 3.97
C ALA A 4 2.13 4.36 3.79
N LEU A 5 3.05 5.12 4.41
CA LEU A 5 4.47 4.77 4.42
C LEU A 5 4.76 3.53 5.28
N GLU A 6 4.07 3.37 6.41
CA GLU A 6 4.14 2.17 7.25
C GLU A 6 3.63 0.93 6.50
N LEU A 7 2.58 1.08 5.69
CA LEU A 7 2.12 0.03 4.78
C LEU A 7 3.15 -0.27 3.70
N ALA A 8 3.71 0.76 3.03
CA ALA A 8 4.74 0.60 2.00
C ALA A 8 5.99 -0.14 2.53
N ALA A 9 6.38 0.13 3.78
CA ALA A 9 7.54 -0.51 4.42
C ALA A 9 7.42 -2.04 4.47
N ARG A 10 6.21 -2.59 4.45
CA ARG A 10 5.96 -4.06 4.42
C ARG A 10 6.40 -4.72 3.12
N GLY A 11 6.59 -3.96 2.04
CA GLY A 11 7.10 -4.44 0.76
C GLY A 11 8.63 -4.47 0.65
N LEU A 12 9.36 -4.22 1.75
CA LEU A 12 10.82 -3.98 1.74
C LEU A 12 11.64 -4.99 0.95
N ASN A 13 11.32 -6.28 1.06
CA ASN A 13 12.14 -7.36 0.51
C ASN A 13 11.39 -8.20 -0.53
N THR A 14 10.27 -7.70 -1.05
CA THR A 14 9.37 -8.51 -1.87
C THR A 14 8.96 -7.83 -3.17
N THR A 15 9.18 -6.51 -3.29
CA THR A 15 8.66 -5.71 -4.39
C THR A 15 9.66 -5.47 -5.50
N ASP A 16 10.96 -5.71 -5.32
CA ASP A 16 11.95 -5.55 -6.39
C ASP A 16 11.56 -6.35 -7.65
N PRO A 17 11.64 -5.75 -8.86
CA PRO A 17 12.20 -4.43 -9.18
C PRO A 17 11.22 -3.24 -9.03
N ASN A 18 9.97 -3.49 -8.67
CA ASN A 18 8.96 -2.45 -8.48
C ASN A 18 9.17 -1.67 -7.19
N PRO A 19 8.69 -0.41 -7.11
CA PRO A 19 8.77 0.38 -5.90
C PRO A 19 7.83 -0.16 -4.80
N ARG A 20 8.18 0.20 -3.57
CA ARG A 20 7.34 0.01 -2.39
C ARG A 20 6.28 1.10 -2.36
N VAL A 21 5.02 0.70 -2.40
CA VAL A 21 3.88 1.62 -2.36
C VAL A 21 2.91 1.17 -1.30
N GLY A 22 2.37 2.12 -0.55
CA GLY A 22 1.25 1.91 0.39
C GLY A 22 0.17 2.94 0.11
N CYS A 23 -1.08 2.55 0.33
CA CYS A 23 -2.28 3.34 0.07
C CYS A 23 -3.22 3.23 1.26
N VAL A 24 -3.89 4.34 1.59
CA VAL A 24 -4.93 4.40 2.61
C VAL A 24 -6.10 5.19 2.02
N LEU A 25 -7.31 4.64 2.14
CA LEU A 25 -8.54 5.33 1.76
C LEU A 25 -9.19 5.90 3.01
N VAL A 26 -9.54 7.18 2.96
CA VAL A 26 -10.19 7.89 4.05
C VAL A 26 -11.50 8.49 3.54
N LYS A 27 -12.58 8.28 4.28
CA LYS A 27 -13.89 8.86 4.02
C LYS A 27 -14.44 9.40 5.33
N ASP A 28 -14.91 10.64 5.32
CA ASP A 28 -15.49 11.32 6.49
C ASP A 28 -14.57 11.32 7.73
N GLY A 29 -13.25 11.39 7.49
CA GLY A 29 -12.23 11.37 8.55
C GLY A 29 -11.87 9.97 9.05
N GLU A 30 -12.55 8.93 8.61
CA GLU A 30 -12.32 7.54 9.00
C GLU A 30 -11.58 6.76 7.93
N ARG A 31 -10.70 5.84 8.36
CA ARG A 31 -10.03 4.91 7.45
C ARG A 31 -11.02 3.84 7.00
N VAL A 32 -11.29 3.80 5.69
CA VAL A 32 -12.20 2.82 5.07
C VAL A 32 -11.48 1.74 4.26
N GLY A 33 -10.18 1.90 4.05
CA GLY A 33 -9.39 0.93 3.29
C GLY A 33 -7.89 1.14 3.46
N GLY A 34 -7.09 0.14 3.12
CA GLY A 34 -5.66 0.32 2.98
C GLY A 34 -4.93 -0.92 2.48
N GLY A 35 -3.89 -0.69 1.70
CA GLY A 35 -3.16 -1.72 0.99
C GLY A 35 -1.69 -1.34 0.80
N TRP A 36 -0.88 -2.33 0.44
CA TRP A 36 0.50 -2.14 0.00
C TRP A 36 0.81 -3.10 -1.13
N HIS A 37 1.71 -2.70 -2.02
CA HIS A 37 2.20 -3.58 -3.06
C HIS A 37 3.02 -4.71 -2.42
N ARG A 38 2.55 -5.95 -2.56
CA ARG A 38 3.13 -7.10 -1.86
C ARG A 38 4.31 -7.71 -2.60
N ARG A 39 4.25 -7.79 -3.93
CA ARG A 39 5.28 -8.40 -4.77
C ARG A 39 5.23 -7.85 -6.19
N ALA A 40 6.38 -7.73 -6.84
CA ALA A 40 6.46 -7.35 -8.24
C ALA A 40 5.52 -8.19 -9.13
N GLY A 41 4.77 -7.51 -9.99
CA GLY A 41 3.80 -8.16 -10.89
C GLY A 41 2.44 -8.51 -10.27
N GLU A 42 2.27 -8.37 -8.96
CA GLU A 42 0.95 -8.46 -8.31
C GLU A 42 0.24 -7.09 -8.25
N ASP A 43 -1.00 -7.08 -7.74
CA ASP A 43 -1.78 -5.87 -7.53
C ASP A 43 -0.99 -4.77 -6.79
N HIS A 44 -1.18 -3.54 -7.27
CA HIS A 44 -0.65 -2.34 -6.63
C HIS A 44 -1.39 -2.05 -5.31
N ALA A 45 -0.86 -1.10 -4.54
CA ALA A 45 -1.38 -0.77 -3.22
C ALA A 45 -2.82 -0.23 -3.26
N GLU A 46 -3.17 0.50 -4.31
CA GLU A 46 -4.47 1.14 -4.55
C GLU A 46 -5.56 0.09 -4.76
N ILE A 47 -5.30 -0.93 -5.59
CA ILE A 47 -6.23 -2.04 -5.84
C ILE A 47 -6.48 -2.83 -4.55
N ARG A 48 -5.45 -3.02 -3.73
CA ARG A 48 -5.57 -3.71 -2.43
C ARG A 48 -6.23 -2.85 -1.35
N ALA A 49 -6.36 -1.54 -1.56
CA ALA A 49 -6.98 -0.62 -0.61
C ALA A 49 -8.47 -0.40 -0.88
N LEU A 50 -8.89 -0.58 -2.14
CA LEU A 50 -10.28 -0.60 -2.60
C LEU A 50 -11.00 -1.88 -2.15
#